data_AF-A0A8S9PKQ0-F1
#
_entry.id   AF-A0A8S9PKQ0-F1
#
_cell.length_a   1.000
_cell.length_b   1.000
_cell.length_c   1.000
_cell.angle_alpha   90.00
_cell.angle_beta   90.00
_cell.angle_gamma   90.00
#
_symmetry.space_group_name_H-M   'P 1'
#
loop_
_entity.id
_entity.type
_entity.pdbx_description
1 polymer ?
#
loop_
_entity_poly.entity_id
_entity_poly.type
_entity_poly.pdbx_seq_one_letter_code
_entity_poly.pdbx_strand_id
1 'polypeptide(L)'
;MASSSRIDYEINSDPFDPECVIASFNALLGELTEKEKLLLERIRGKEDDTSPKYTDQEERNLINKQIRKSQGFDVDFSKFRCLFDFYPSFLDECHSTLITETDRQFFGRLAQDSIADYNVREATSFKFVEVEKANLYRNRGYTYFITFVAKDSCDQTRVFQAKVCNVFCREIEHSFCRLKPGQQGECNEDSKRVVKKP
;
A
#
# COMPACT_ATOMS: atom_id res chain seq x y z
N MET A 1 -14.39 8.53 38.36
CA MET A 1 -12.94 8.29 38.28
C MET A 1 -12.72 6.97 37.56
N ALA A 2 -11.88 7.02 36.53
CA ALA A 2 -11.18 5.96 35.78
C ALA A 2 -11.89 4.59 35.58
N SER A 3 -12.52 4.46 34.41
CA SER A 3 -12.52 3.20 33.65
C SER A 3 -11.08 2.88 33.26
N SER A 4 -10.58 1.71 33.62
CA SER A 4 -9.30 1.19 33.15
C SER A 4 -9.55 -0.19 32.57
N SER A 5 -9.86 -0.21 31.28
CA SER A 5 -9.85 -1.40 30.44
C SER A 5 -8.41 -1.87 30.29
N ARG A 6 -8.04 -2.92 31.03
CA ARG A 6 -6.89 -3.75 30.67
C ARG A 6 -7.34 -4.64 29.53
N ILE A 7 -6.89 -4.32 28.31
CA ILE A 7 -6.97 -5.23 27.17
C ILE A 7 -5.70 -6.06 27.21
N ASP A 8 -5.88 -7.35 27.43
CA ASP A 8 -4.86 -8.38 27.33
C ASP A 8 -4.38 -8.49 25.89
N TYR A 9 -3.07 -8.67 25.69
CA TYR A 9 -2.45 -8.89 24.39
C TYR A 9 -2.82 -10.31 23.91
N GLU A 10 -3.92 -10.42 23.18
CA GLU A 10 -4.24 -11.63 22.40
C GLU A 10 -3.20 -11.81 21.30
N ILE A 11 -2.69 -13.04 21.18
CA ILE A 11 -1.85 -13.45 20.06
C ILE A 11 -2.73 -13.37 18.80
N ASN A 12 -2.54 -12.31 18.02
CA ASN A 12 -3.41 -11.99 16.90
C ASN A 12 -3.18 -12.97 15.72
N SER A 13 -4.28 -13.59 15.29
CA SER A 13 -4.36 -14.52 14.16
C SER A 13 -5.03 -13.90 12.93
N ASP A 14 -5.30 -12.58 12.96
CA ASP A 14 -5.97 -11.81 11.91
C ASP A 14 -5.00 -11.36 10.80
N PRO A 15 -5.07 -11.92 9.57
CA PRO A 15 -4.25 -11.47 8.43
C PRO A 15 -4.58 -10.03 7.96
N PHE A 16 -5.66 -9.45 8.48
CA PHE A 16 -6.08 -8.07 8.23
C PHE A 16 -5.51 -7.06 9.22
N ASP A 17 -4.84 -7.51 10.29
CA ASP A 17 -4.21 -6.59 11.24
C ASP A 17 -3.05 -5.82 10.57
N PRO A 18 -3.09 -4.48 10.53
CA PRO A 18 -1.98 -3.65 10.07
C PRO A 18 -0.65 -3.86 10.82
N GLU A 19 -0.66 -4.52 11.99
CA GLU A 19 0.54 -4.91 12.73
C GLU A 19 1.21 -6.19 12.21
N CYS A 20 0.55 -6.98 11.35
CA CYS A 20 1.04 -8.29 10.92
C CYS A 20 2.05 -8.30 9.76
N VAL A 21 2.35 -7.14 9.13
CA VAL A 21 3.45 -7.08 8.17
C VAL A 21 4.73 -6.70 8.89
N ILE A 22 5.64 -7.68 8.98
CA ILE A 22 6.98 -7.48 9.48
C ILE A 22 7.95 -7.69 8.33
N ALA A 23 8.51 -6.59 7.85
CA ALA A 23 9.57 -6.64 6.86
C ALA A 23 10.76 -7.41 7.45
N SER A 24 11.19 -8.40 6.69
CA SER A 24 12.38 -9.20 6.96
C SER A 24 13.36 -8.99 5.82
N PHE A 25 14.64 -9.19 6.12
CA PHE A 25 15.65 -9.21 5.06
C PHE A 25 15.23 -10.26 4.03
N ASN A 26 15.37 -9.92 2.75
CA ASN A 26 15.14 -10.91 1.71
C ASN A 26 16.16 -12.03 1.95
N ALA A 27 15.66 -13.19 2.41
CA ALA A 27 16.50 -14.22 2.97
C ALA A 27 17.27 -14.93 1.86
N LEU A 28 18.45 -14.42 1.56
CA LEU A 28 19.56 -15.20 1.01
C LEU A 28 20.82 -14.71 1.72
N LEU A 29 21.26 -15.51 2.68
CA LEU A 29 22.62 -15.47 3.24
C LEU A 29 23.61 -15.67 2.08
N GLY A 30 23.97 -14.59 1.38
CA GLY A 30 24.82 -14.59 0.19
C GLY A 30 25.07 -13.17 -0.33
N GLU A 31 26.00 -13.03 -1.29
CA GLU A 31 26.16 -11.76 -2.01
C GLU A 31 24.91 -11.44 -2.82
N LEU A 32 24.50 -10.17 -2.84
CA LEU A 32 23.40 -9.68 -3.68
C LEU A 32 23.68 -10.04 -5.15
N THR A 33 22.68 -10.59 -5.83
CA THR A 33 22.73 -10.75 -7.28
C THR A 33 22.81 -9.38 -7.97
N GLU A 34 23.34 -9.33 -9.20
CA GLU A 34 23.36 -8.07 -9.98
C GLU A 34 21.97 -7.46 -10.16
N LYS A 35 20.92 -8.30 -10.26
CA LYS A 35 19.53 -7.83 -10.31
C LYS A 35 19.11 -7.14 -9.00
N GLU A 36 19.52 -7.67 -7.86
CA GLU A 36 19.21 -7.07 -6.55
C GLU A 36 20.01 -5.80 -6.30
N LYS A 37 21.26 -5.73 -6.75
CA LYS A 37 22.07 -4.50 -6.72
C LYS A 37 21.44 -3.40 -7.57
N LEU A 38 21.04 -3.72 -8.81
CA LEU A 38 20.34 -2.78 -9.70
C LEU A 38 19.00 -2.33 -9.10
N LEU A 39 18.26 -3.26 -8.46
CA LEU A 39 17.02 -2.93 -7.76
C LEU A 39 17.27 -1.97 -6.59
N LEU A 40 18.29 -2.22 -5.76
CA LEU A 40 18.68 -1.32 -4.67
C LEU A 40 19.10 0.06 -5.18
N GLU A 41 19.98 0.11 -6.20
CA GLU A 41 20.42 1.35 -6.83
C GLU A 41 19.21 2.15 -7.37
N ARG A 42 18.23 1.46 -7.94
CA ARG A 42 17.02 2.12 -8.42
C ARG A 42 16.13 2.66 -7.30
N ILE A 43 16.02 1.94 -6.19
CA ILE A 43 15.18 2.32 -5.05
C ILE A 43 15.76 3.54 -4.32
N ARG A 44 17.07 3.54 -4.05
CA ARG A 44 17.72 4.56 -3.20
C ARG A 44 18.63 5.54 -3.95
N GLY A 45 18.87 5.30 -5.24
CA GLY A 45 19.93 5.96 -5.99
C GLY A 45 21.28 5.23 -5.86
N LYS A 46 22.30 5.80 -6.51
CA LYS A 46 23.68 5.31 -6.42
C LYS A 46 24.15 5.34 -4.98
N GLU A 47 24.91 4.32 -4.60
CA GLU A 47 25.53 4.27 -3.29
C GLU A 47 26.58 5.38 -3.22
N ASP A 48 26.35 6.37 -2.37
CA ASP A 48 27.37 7.36 -2.04
C ASP A 48 28.41 6.69 -1.12
N ASP A 49 29.70 7.02 -1.28
CA ASP A 49 30.85 6.50 -0.50
C ASP A 49 30.83 6.85 1.01
N THR A 50 29.68 7.30 1.53
CA THR A 50 29.54 7.61 2.95
C THR A 50 29.34 6.35 3.78
N SER A 51 29.93 6.34 4.97
CA SER A 51 29.78 5.25 5.93
C SER A 51 28.29 4.95 6.21
N PRO A 52 27.92 3.68 6.47
CA PRO A 52 26.54 3.32 6.78
C PRO A 52 26.00 4.18 7.94
N LYS A 53 24.87 4.87 7.71
CA LYS A 53 24.18 5.67 8.75
C LYS A 53 23.54 4.78 9.83
N TYR A 54 23.22 3.54 9.48
CA TYR A 54 22.53 2.56 10.32
C TYR A 54 23.18 1.19 10.15
N THR A 55 23.12 0.38 11.20
CA THR A 55 23.34 -1.06 11.15
C THR A 55 22.14 -1.76 10.50
N ASP A 56 22.32 -2.97 9.97
CA ASP A 56 21.23 -3.76 9.37
C ASP A 56 20.02 -3.89 10.30
N GLN A 57 20.26 -4.11 11.59
CA GLN A 57 19.18 -4.24 12.58
C GLN A 57 18.45 -2.92 12.82
N GLU A 58 19.14 -1.77 12.78
CA GLU A 58 18.51 -0.46 12.85
C GLU A 58 17.68 -0.16 11.61
N GLU A 59 18.15 -0.55 10.42
CA GLU A 59 17.36 -0.45 9.19
C GLU A 59 16.09 -1.30 9.28
N ARG A 60 16.20 -2.54 9.75
CA ARG A 60 15.05 -3.42 9.97
C ARG A 60 14.05 -2.81 10.97
N ASN A 61 14.53 -2.22 12.05
CA ASN A 61 13.68 -1.55 13.03
C ASN A 61 12.99 -0.33 12.41
N LEU A 62 13.72 0.43 11.60
CA LEU A 62 13.23 1.64 10.95
C LEU A 62 12.16 1.34 9.89
N ILE A 63 12.37 0.36 9.01
CA ILE A 63 11.36 -0.02 8.01
C ILE A 63 10.09 -0.53 8.70
N ASN A 64 10.21 -1.40 9.70
CA ASN A 64 9.05 -1.91 10.44
C ASN A 64 8.32 -0.81 11.21
N LYS A 65 9.04 0.19 11.74
CA LYS A 65 8.41 1.38 12.34
C LYS A 65 7.61 2.17 11.30
N GLN A 66 8.14 2.34 10.09
CA GLN A 66 7.43 3.03 9.02
C GLN A 66 6.21 2.25 8.54
N ILE A 67 6.34 0.93 8.32
CA ILE A 67 5.23 0.04 7.94
C ILE A 67 4.11 0.11 8.97
N ARG A 68 4.41 -0.06 10.26
CA ARG A 68 3.37 0.03 11.31
C ARG A 68 2.68 1.39 11.33
N LYS A 69 3.46 2.47 11.25
CA LYS A 69 2.93 3.84 11.29
C LYS A 69 2.01 4.15 10.10
N SER A 70 2.36 3.69 8.90
CA SER A 70 1.60 3.97 7.67
C SER A 70 0.67 2.83 7.27
N GLN A 71 0.65 1.74 8.03
CA GLN A 71 -0.02 0.48 7.67
C GLN A 71 0.45 -0.06 6.31
N GLY A 72 1.73 0.17 5.98
CA GLY A 72 2.39 -0.30 4.75
C GLY A 72 2.29 0.64 3.55
N PHE A 73 1.49 1.71 3.58
CA PHE A 73 1.30 2.57 2.40
C PHE A 73 2.42 3.60 2.18
N ASP A 74 3.05 4.07 3.26
CA ASP A 74 4.06 5.12 3.21
C ASP A 74 5.35 4.64 3.88
N VAL A 75 6.33 4.28 3.04
CA VAL A 75 7.67 3.86 3.44
C VAL A 75 8.68 4.62 2.60
N ASP A 76 9.66 5.23 3.24
CA ASP A 76 10.77 5.92 2.62
C ASP A 76 11.93 4.93 2.41
N PHE A 77 11.94 4.30 1.24
CA PHE A 77 12.90 3.26 0.90
C PHE A 77 14.31 3.77 0.63
N SER A 78 14.48 5.08 0.42
CA SER A 78 15.79 5.71 0.19
C SER A 78 16.73 5.57 1.40
N LYS A 79 16.17 5.25 2.56
CA LYS A 79 16.88 5.10 3.84
C LYS A 79 17.51 3.73 4.08
N PHE A 80 17.28 2.76 3.19
CA PHE A 80 17.70 1.38 3.42
C PHE A 80 18.79 0.94 2.46
N ARG A 81 19.79 0.24 2.98
CA ARG A 81 20.82 -0.47 2.23
C ARG A 81 20.48 -1.93 2.06
N CYS A 82 19.75 -2.51 3.02
CA CYS A 82 19.29 -3.87 2.92
C CYS A 82 18.07 -3.98 1.99
N LEU A 83 18.03 -5.07 1.21
CA LEU A 83 16.83 -5.43 0.48
C LEU A 83 15.90 -6.21 1.42
N PHE A 84 14.66 -5.74 1.53
CA PHE A 84 13.63 -6.40 2.33
C PHE A 84 12.66 -7.16 1.42
N ASP A 85 11.91 -8.09 2.02
CA ASP A 85 10.72 -8.69 1.41
C ASP A 85 9.55 -7.69 1.24
N PHE A 86 9.74 -6.44 1.67
CA PHE A 86 8.85 -5.31 1.49
C PHE A 86 9.55 -4.21 0.65
N TYR A 87 9.01 -3.88 -0.53
CA TYR A 87 9.67 -2.98 -1.48
C TYR A 87 8.66 -2.21 -2.36
N PRO A 88 9.05 -1.08 -2.98
CA PRO A 88 8.14 -0.32 -3.84
C PRO A 88 8.00 -0.98 -5.22
N SER A 89 6.85 -0.79 -5.86
CA SER A 89 6.63 -1.18 -7.25
C SER A 89 7.07 -0.09 -8.20
N PHE A 90 7.57 -0.49 -9.37
CA PHE A 90 7.81 0.40 -10.50
C PHE A 90 6.66 0.23 -11.50
N LEU A 91 5.73 1.20 -11.50
CA LEU A 91 4.44 1.06 -12.17
C LEU A 91 4.52 0.78 -13.68
N ASP A 92 5.58 1.20 -14.35
CA ASP A 92 5.75 1.00 -15.80
C ASP A 92 6.46 -0.33 -16.14
N GLU A 93 6.75 -1.15 -15.13
CA GLU A 93 7.34 -2.49 -15.26
C GLU A 93 6.41 -3.56 -14.74
N CYS A 94 6.83 -4.83 -14.81
CA CYS A 94 6.08 -5.94 -14.26
C CYS A 94 6.86 -6.60 -13.13
N HIS A 95 6.29 -6.62 -11.93
CA HIS A 95 6.88 -7.30 -10.77
C HIS A 95 6.82 -8.83 -10.85
N SER A 96 6.02 -9.39 -11.75
CA SER A 96 5.74 -10.83 -11.84
C SER A 96 5.99 -11.37 -13.24
N THR A 97 6.65 -12.53 -13.36
CA THR A 97 6.81 -13.20 -14.65
C THR A 97 5.54 -13.88 -15.15
N LEU A 98 4.51 -13.98 -14.31
CA LEU A 98 3.23 -14.61 -14.62
C LEU A 98 2.21 -13.62 -15.20
N ILE A 99 2.49 -12.32 -15.09
CA ILE A 99 1.60 -11.24 -15.51
C ILE A 99 2.25 -10.59 -16.73
N THR A 100 1.49 -10.40 -17.82
CA THR A 100 2.04 -9.87 -19.09
C THR A 100 1.93 -8.35 -19.21
N GLU A 101 1.22 -7.73 -18.28
CA GLU A 101 0.94 -6.29 -18.24
C GLU A 101 1.85 -5.56 -17.26
N THR A 102 1.83 -4.23 -17.34
CA THR A 102 2.54 -3.40 -16.38
C THR A 102 1.83 -3.38 -15.02
N ASP A 103 2.59 -3.12 -13.98
CA ASP A 103 2.13 -2.92 -12.61
C ASP A 103 1.05 -1.83 -12.54
N ARG A 104 1.14 -0.79 -13.36
CA ARG A 104 0.12 0.26 -13.50
C ARG A 104 -1.23 -0.33 -13.91
N GLN A 105 -1.23 -1.22 -14.90
CA GLN A 105 -2.45 -1.86 -15.40
C GLN A 105 -2.99 -2.87 -14.39
N PHE A 106 -2.09 -3.67 -13.80
CA PHE A 106 -2.42 -4.68 -12.80
C PHE A 106 -3.04 -4.05 -11.55
N PHE A 107 -2.34 -3.10 -10.91
CA PHE A 107 -2.86 -2.40 -9.74
C PHE A 107 -4.06 -1.51 -10.07
N GLY A 108 -4.15 -1.02 -11.31
CA GLY A 108 -5.33 -0.28 -11.78
C GLY A 108 -6.61 -1.11 -11.68
N ARG A 109 -6.58 -2.38 -12.12
CA ARG A 109 -7.74 -3.27 -11.96
C ARG A 109 -8.03 -3.59 -10.49
N LEU A 110 -6.99 -3.90 -9.71
CA LEU A 110 -7.17 -4.16 -8.28
C LEU A 110 -7.77 -2.96 -7.54
N ALA A 111 -7.39 -1.74 -7.91
CA ALA A 111 -7.93 -0.51 -7.36
C ALA A 111 -9.38 -0.26 -7.81
N GLN A 112 -9.72 -0.56 -9.07
CA GLN A 112 -11.09 -0.50 -9.59
C GLN A 112 -12.03 -1.45 -8.83
N ASP A 113 -11.60 -2.70 -8.61
CA ASP A 113 -12.37 -3.68 -7.85
C ASP A 113 -12.53 -3.22 -6.39
N SER A 114 -11.43 -2.80 -5.77
CA SER A 114 -11.41 -2.33 -4.37
C SER A 114 -12.30 -1.10 -4.13
N ILE A 115 -12.35 -0.14 -5.08
CA ILE A 115 -13.22 1.03 -4.94
C ILE A 115 -14.68 0.73 -5.30
N ALA A 116 -14.95 -0.24 -6.18
CA ALA A 116 -16.30 -0.71 -6.43
C ALA A 116 -16.91 -1.31 -5.15
N ASP A 117 -16.17 -2.15 -4.44
CA ASP A 117 -16.59 -2.72 -3.14
C ASP A 117 -16.81 -1.62 -2.09
N TYR A 118 -15.90 -0.64 -2.03
CA TYR A 118 -16.05 0.52 -1.14
C TYR A 118 -17.32 1.32 -1.45
N ASN A 119 -17.59 1.60 -2.73
CA ASN A 119 -18.77 2.34 -3.17
C ASN A 119 -20.06 1.63 -2.76
N VAL A 120 -20.14 0.30 -2.92
CA VAL A 120 -21.29 -0.51 -2.49
C VAL A 120 -21.47 -0.42 -0.98
N ARG A 121 -20.38 -0.60 -0.20
CA ARG A 121 -20.44 -0.62 1.26
C ARG A 121 -20.82 0.73 1.86
N GLU A 122 -20.27 1.82 1.34
CA GLU A 122 -20.46 3.18 1.87
C GLU A 122 -21.57 3.96 1.14
N ALA A 123 -22.27 3.35 0.18
CA ALA A 123 -23.26 4.00 -0.69
C ALA A 123 -22.72 5.27 -1.39
N THR A 124 -21.50 5.18 -1.95
CA THR A 124 -20.83 6.26 -2.68
C THR A 124 -20.66 5.92 -4.17
N SER A 125 -20.10 6.85 -4.96
CA SER A 125 -19.99 6.69 -6.43
C SER A 125 -18.63 7.14 -6.99
N PHE A 126 -17.56 6.88 -6.24
CA PHE A 126 -16.21 7.26 -6.66
C PHE A 126 -15.76 6.51 -7.91
N LYS A 127 -15.09 7.23 -8.82
CA LYS A 127 -14.54 6.68 -10.07
C LYS A 127 -13.02 6.69 -10.01
N PHE A 128 -12.41 5.52 -10.21
CA PHE A 128 -10.97 5.39 -10.32
C PHE A 128 -10.39 6.28 -11.44
N VAL A 129 -9.22 6.88 -11.19
CA VAL A 129 -8.48 7.70 -12.15
C VAL A 129 -7.15 7.03 -12.49
N GLU A 130 -6.25 6.91 -11.51
CA GLU A 130 -4.91 6.36 -11.71
C GLU A 130 -4.29 5.82 -10.43
N VAL A 131 -3.27 4.97 -10.56
CA VAL A 131 -2.45 4.51 -9.44
C VAL A 131 -1.33 5.52 -9.22
N GLU A 132 -1.22 6.04 -8.00
CA GLU A 132 -0.17 6.99 -7.59
C GLU A 132 1.12 6.23 -7.25
N LYS A 133 1.01 5.15 -6.46
CA LYS A 133 2.12 4.28 -6.06
C LYS A 133 1.61 2.96 -5.50
N ALA A 134 2.47 1.96 -5.43
CA ALA A 134 2.21 0.71 -4.72
C ALA A 134 3.46 0.20 -4.01
N ASN A 135 3.26 -0.44 -2.86
CA ASN A 135 4.30 -1.25 -2.21
C ASN A 135 3.89 -2.73 -2.24
N LEU A 136 4.86 -3.61 -2.37
CA LEU A 136 4.67 -5.06 -2.34
C LEU A 136 5.28 -5.63 -1.08
N TYR A 137 4.58 -6.61 -0.52
CA TYR A 137 5.11 -7.49 0.50
C TYR A 137 5.09 -8.92 -0.03
N ARG A 138 6.26 -9.52 -0.19
CA ARG A 138 6.45 -10.88 -0.71
C ARG A 138 6.59 -11.86 0.46
N ASN A 139 5.61 -12.74 0.63
CA ASN A 139 5.67 -13.84 1.60
C ASN A 139 5.18 -15.13 0.93
N ARG A 140 4.16 -15.81 1.47
CA ARG A 140 3.48 -16.98 0.85
C ARG A 140 2.56 -16.58 -0.32
N GLY A 141 2.86 -15.47 -0.97
CA GLY A 141 2.01 -14.74 -1.91
C GLY A 141 2.51 -13.31 -2.01
N TYR A 142 1.64 -12.43 -2.50
CA TYR A 142 1.86 -11.01 -2.46
C TYR A 142 0.75 -10.31 -1.71
N THR A 143 1.14 -9.35 -0.87
CA THR A 143 0.23 -8.34 -0.36
C THR A 143 0.61 -7.00 -1.00
N TYR A 144 -0.35 -6.38 -1.66
CA TYR A 144 -0.18 -5.10 -2.35
C TYR A 144 -0.79 -3.97 -1.53
N PHE A 145 -0.02 -2.89 -1.35
CA PHE A 145 -0.45 -1.67 -0.67
C PHE A 145 -0.53 -0.56 -1.72
N ILE A 146 -1.71 -0.40 -2.30
CA ILE A 146 -1.95 0.46 -3.47
C ILE A 146 -2.48 1.81 -2.96
N THR A 147 -1.82 2.90 -3.37
CA THR A 147 -2.35 4.26 -3.22
C THR A 147 -2.77 4.77 -4.59
N PHE A 148 -4.01 5.23 -4.71
CA PHE A 148 -4.58 5.58 -6.01
C PHE A 148 -5.53 6.77 -5.90
N VAL A 149 -5.79 7.38 -7.04
CA VAL A 149 -6.60 8.58 -7.17
C VAL A 149 -7.99 8.18 -7.70
N ALA A 150 -9.03 8.78 -7.13
CA ALA A 150 -10.40 8.66 -7.60
C ALA A 150 -11.11 10.02 -7.59
N LYS A 151 -12.22 10.12 -8.32
CA LYS A 151 -13.10 11.30 -8.33
C LYS A 151 -14.46 10.98 -7.76
N ASP A 152 -15.04 11.93 -7.02
CA ASP A 152 -16.43 11.83 -6.57
C ASP A 152 -17.44 12.30 -7.63
N SER A 153 -18.73 12.35 -7.26
CA SER A 153 -19.83 12.84 -8.10
C SER A 153 -19.67 14.30 -8.53
N CYS A 154 -18.85 15.07 -7.81
CA CYS A 154 -18.56 16.48 -8.04
C CYS A 154 -17.23 16.69 -8.78
N ASP A 155 -16.65 15.63 -9.36
CA ASP A 155 -15.34 15.63 -10.03
C ASP A 155 -14.17 16.04 -9.12
N GLN A 156 -14.34 16.04 -7.79
CA GLN A 156 -13.26 16.33 -6.87
C GLN A 156 -12.35 15.12 -6.69
N THR A 157 -11.06 15.36 -6.77
CA THR A 157 -10.03 14.34 -6.61
C THR A 157 -9.85 13.95 -5.14
N ARG A 158 -9.90 12.66 -4.86
CA ARG A 158 -9.61 12.03 -3.56
C ARG A 158 -8.56 10.94 -3.73
N VAL A 159 -7.76 10.72 -2.69
CA VAL A 159 -6.77 9.64 -2.68
C VAL A 159 -7.30 8.50 -1.82
N PHE A 160 -7.19 7.31 -2.34
CA PHE A 160 -7.60 6.08 -1.70
C PHE A 160 -6.39 5.19 -1.43
N GLN A 161 -6.56 4.31 -0.45
CA GLN A 161 -5.59 3.30 -0.06
C GLN A 161 -6.29 1.95 -0.07
N ALA A 162 -5.74 1.01 -0.85
CA ALA A 162 -6.22 -0.37 -0.91
C ALA A 162 -5.12 -1.37 -0.53
N LYS A 163 -5.46 -2.33 0.33
CA LYS A 163 -4.61 -3.49 0.65
C LYS A 163 -5.23 -4.71 0.00
N VAL A 164 -4.51 -5.36 -0.91
CA VAL A 164 -4.99 -6.54 -1.62
C VAL A 164 -4.07 -7.72 -1.35
N CYS A 165 -4.63 -8.81 -0.82
CA CYS A 165 -3.89 -10.05 -0.58
C CYS A 165 -4.14 -11.04 -1.73
N ASN A 166 -3.08 -11.35 -2.47
CA ASN A 166 -3.05 -12.39 -3.48
C ASN A 166 -2.23 -13.57 -2.96
N VAL A 167 -2.92 -14.62 -2.51
CA VAL A 167 -2.30 -15.85 -2.01
C VAL A 167 -2.05 -16.80 -3.18
N PHE A 168 -0.84 -17.38 -3.26
CA PHE A 168 -0.48 -18.29 -4.36
C PHE A 168 -1.54 -19.38 -4.56
N CYS A 169 -1.91 -19.61 -5.82
CA CYS A 169 -2.86 -20.63 -6.28
C CYS A 169 -4.33 -20.43 -5.87
N ARG A 170 -4.76 -19.21 -5.51
CA ARG A 170 -6.15 -18.86 -5.17
C ARG A 170 -6.60 -17.53 -5.80
N GLU A 171 -7.91 -17.30 -5.81
CA GLU A 171 -8.48 -15.99 -6.17
C GLU A 171 -8.03 -14.91 -5.17
N ILE A 172 -8.22 -13.63 -5.52
CA ILE A 172 -7.95 -12.51 -4.62
C ILE A 172 -8.80 -12.70 -3.37
N GLU A 173 -8.18 -13.10 -2.27
CA GLU A 173 -8.93 -13.51 -1.08
C GLU A 173 -9.52 -12.27 -0.40
N HIS A 174 -8.79 -11.15 -0.40
CA HIS A 174 -9.09 -10.03 0.49
C HIS A 174 -8.68 -8.65 -0.06
N SER A 175 -9.65 -7.74 -0.18
CA SER A 175 -9.47 -6.32 -0.50
C SER A 175 -9.93 -5.43 0.67
N PHE A 176 -9.03 -4.63 1.21
CA PHE A 176 -9.36 -3.50 2.08
C PHE A 176 -9.25 -2.23 1.25
N CYS A 177 -10.18 -1.29 1.41
CA CYS A 177 -10.17 0.00 0.72
C CYS A 177 -10.71 1.10 1.62
N ARG A 178 -10.03 2.25 1.63
CA ARG A 178 -10.46 3.46 2.35
C ARG A 178 -10.00 4.74 1.66
N LEU A 179 -10.64 5.85 2.00
CA LEU A 179 -10.05 7.19 1.80
C LEU A 179 -8.74 7.31 2.58
N LYS A 180 -7.74 7.96 2.00
CA LYS A 180 -6.49 8.27 2.68
C LYS A 180 -6.78 9.18 3.88
N PRO A 181 -6.30 8.84 5.10
CA PRO A 181 -6.56 9.66 6.28
C PRO A 181 -6.12 11.12 6.10
N GLY A 182 -6.90 12.07 6.65
CA GLY A 182 -6.58 13.50 6.62
C GLY A 182 -7.08 14.29 5.41
N GLN A 183 -7.89 13.69 4.53
CA GLN A 183 -8.40 14.34 3.30
C GLN A 183 -9.84 14.87 3.40
N GLN A 184 -10.33 15.31 4.58
CA GLN A 184 -11.69 15.83 4.71
C GLN A 184 -11.91 17.05 3.79
N GLY A 185 -12.92 16.95 2.93
CA GLY A 185 -13.49 18.07 2.18
C GLY A 185 -14.96 17.76 1.98
N GLU A 186 -15.84 18.66 2.36
CA GLU A 186 -17.28 18.49 2.23
C GLU A 186 -17.71 18.78 0.78
N CYS A 187 -18.40 17.83 0.16
CA CYS A 187 -19.14 18.07 -1.07
C CYS A 187 -20.58 18.45 -0.68
N ASN A 188 -20.91 19.73 -0.72
CA ASN A 188 -22.27 20.21 -0.48
C ASN A 188 -23.15 19.91 -1.71
N GLU A 189 -23.87 18.79 -1.71
CA GLU A 189 -24.79 18.40 -2.80
C GLU A 189 -26.11 19.20 -2.86
N ASP A 190 -26.33 20.22 -2.01
CA ASP A 190 -27.63 20.87 -1.87
C ASP A 190 -28.00 21.96 -2.90
N SER A 191 -27.17 22.26 -3.91
CA SER A 191 -27.41 23.42 -4.80
C SER A 191 -28.22 23.15 -6.09
N LYS A 192 -28.85 21.97 -6.28
CA LYS A 192 -29.64 21.69 -7.51
C LYS A 192 -31.01 21.06 -7.30
N ARG A 193 -31.80 21.56 -6.35
CA ARG A 193 -33.28 21.46 -6.43
C ARG A 193 -33.90 22.85 -6.59
N VAL A 194 -33.72 23.46 -7.76
CA VAL A 194 -34.58 24.58 -8.18
C VAL A 194 -35.91 23.99 -8.61
N VAL A 195 -36.86 23.96 -7.67
CA VAL A 195 -38.27 23.71 -7.94
C VAL A 195 -38.77 24.85 -8.83
N LYS A 196 -39.05 24.57 -10.11
CA LYS A 196 -39.93 25.43 -10.91
C LYS A 196 -41.35 24.89 -10.79
N LYS A 197 -42.20 25.63 -10.07
CA LYS A 197 -43.67 25.62 -10.24
C LYS A 197 -44.06 26.90 -10.99
N PRO A 198 -44.96 26.78 -11.97
CA PRO A 198 -46.34 27.23 -11.73
C PRO A 198 -47.27 26.07 -11.41
#